data_AF-A0A930GW39-F1
#
_entry.id   AF-A0A930GW39-F1
#
_cell.length_a   1.000
_cell.length_b   1.000
_cell.length_c   1.000
_cell.angle_alpha   90.00
_cell.angle_beta   90.00
_cell.angle_gamma   90.00
#
_symmetry.space_group_name_H-M   'P 1'
#
loop_
_entity.id
_entity.type
_entity.pdbx_description
1 polymer ?
#
loop_
_entity_poly.entity_id
_entity_poly.type
_entity_poly.pdbx_seq_one_letter_code
_entity_poly.pdbx_strand_id
1 'polypeptide(L)'
;MKDQNMEQKSTRKVWQDKAYQMEIPELLRAVESPVETGLSSVDVAKRQAEYGSNALEVEKHSSLLEKFIEQFKDFMIIILLAAAAVSLFASHEWHDAVIILLVVVLNAIMGVIQEAKAEEAIDALKEMASPDARVRRNGNVETIKSHELVPGDIVLLEAGDIVPADMRLLEANSLKVEEAALTGESVPVDKDIAPITLEDAGIGDRKNMVYSGTNVTYGRAVAVVTAIGMDTEVGHIANMLAHAEKTKTPLQRDQDRLGKSLTIMILAIAAVTFVVGLLRGRAITDMLLVSISLAVAAIPEGLPAISTIILSLGTRSMAERKALVRTLPAVETLGGTQVICSDKTGTLTLNQMTIEKVYFDGKLQDRSVEIPAENPLLRSLVLANDTKLDAEGKLIGDPTETAMVQFALDQHFPLQENESKYPRVQELPFDSSRK
;
A
#
# COMPACT_ATOMS: atom_id res chain seq x y z
N MET A 1 -10.59 -14.28 32.82
CA MET A 1 -10.79 -14.23 31.36
C MET A 1 -10.06 -13.08 30.66
N LYS A 2 -10.03 -11.85 31.19
CA LYS A 2 -9.20 -10.76 30.61
C LYS A 2 -7.70 -10.95 30.82
N ASP A 3 -7.27 -11.46 31.97
CA ASP A 3 -5.83 -11.61 32.29
C ASP A 3 -5.17 -12.76 31.52
N GLN A 4 -5.86 -13.89 31.33
CA GLN A 4 -5.37 -14.99 30.48
C GLN A 4 -5.25 -14.62 29.00
N ASN A 5 -6.11 -13.73 28.49
CA ASN A 5 -6.01 -13.19 27.13
C ASN A 5 -4.84 -12.21 26.97
N MET A 6 -4.43 -11.50 28.03
CA MET A 6 -3.24 -10.63 28.01
C MET A 6 -1.95 -11.44 28.11
N GLU A 7 -1.92 -12.50 28.93
CA GLU A 7 -0.77 -13.37 29.10
C GLU A 7 -0.51 -14.21 27.82
N GLN A 8 -1.57 -14.69 27.15
CA GLN A 8 -1.48 -15.31 25.83
C GLN A 8 -1.08 -14.31 24.72
N LYS A 9 -1.58 -13.06 24.72
CA LYS A 9 -1.09 -12.02 23.79
C LYS A 9 0.39 -11.68 24.02
N SER A 10 0.84 -11.72 25.26
CA SER A 10 2.24 -11.45 25.63
C SER A 10 3.19 -12.54 25.17
N THR A 11 2.81 -13.82 25.21
CA THR A 11 3.64 -14.92 24.70
C THR A 11 3.57 -15.07 23.18
N ARG A 12 2.44 -14.70 22.55
CA ARG A 12 2.27 -14.65 21.07
C ARG A 12 3.29 -13.74 20.39
N LYS A 13 3.49 -12.54 20.92
CA LYS A 13 4.40 -11.55 20.34
C LYS A 13 5.88 -11.96 20.45
N VAL A 14 6.22 -12.74 21.48
CA VAL A 14 7.61 -13.09 21.81
C VAL A 14 8.24 -14.04 20.80
N TRP A 15 7.50 -15.00 20.25
CA TRP A 15 8.05 -15.88 19.21
C TRP A 15 7.91 -15.29 17.80
N GLN A 16 6.96 -14.39 17.55
CA GLN A 16 6.86 -13.68 16.28
C GLN A 16 8.06 -12.76 16.05
N ASP A 17 8.37 -11.92 17.04
CA ASP A 17 9.49 -10.96 16.96
C ASP A 17 10.87 -11.66 16.97
N LYS A 18 10.94 -12.92 17.42
CA LYS A 18 12.20 -13.68 17.57
C LYS A 18 12.25 -14.97 16.76
N ALA A 19 11.33 -15.21 15.83
CA ALA A 19 11.30 -16.44 15.04
C ALA A 19 12.62 -16.68 14.28
N TYR A 20 13.29 -15.60 13.86
CA TYR A 20 14.58 -15.65 13.19
C TYR A 20 15.74 -16.12 14.09
N GLN A 21 15.61 -16.02 15.42
CA GLN A 21 16.62 -16.46 16.39
C GLN A 21 16.41 -17.92 16.84
N MET A 22 15.20 -18.44 16.68
CA MET A 22 14.83 -19.78 17.15
C MET A 22 15.35 -20.88 16.23
N GLU A 23 15.73 -21.99 16.85
CA GLU A 23 15.96 -23.26 16.15
C GLU A 23 14.64 -23.82 15.62
N ILE A 24 14.67 -24.48 14.46
CA ILE A 24 13.47 -25.01 13.79
C ILE A 24 12.61 -25.88 14.72
N PRO A 25 13.16 -26.85 15.48
CA PRO A 25 12.35 -27.68 16.38
C PRO A 25 11.70 -26.90 17.53
N GLU A 26 12.33 -25.82 17.99
CA GLU A 26 11.78 -24.95 19.03
C GLU A 26 10.62 -24.12 18.48
N LEU A 27 10.81 -23.51 17.31
CA LEU A 27 9.78 -22.74 16.64
C LEU A 27 8.54 -23.58 16.33
N LEU A 28 8.72 -24.79 15.77
CA LEU A 28 7.59 -25.66 15.43
C LEU A 28 6.79 -26.10 16.66
N ARG A 29 7.44 -26.25 17.82
CA ARG A 29 6.76 -26.49 19.10
C ARG A 29 6.01 -25.25 19.58
N ALA A 30 6.60 -24.06 19.46
CA ALA A 30 5.98 -22.81 19.87
C ALA A 30 4.75 -22.47 19.02
N VAL A 31 4.79 -22.76 17.71
CA VAL A 31 3.71 -22.48 16.75
C VAL A 31 2.68 -23.62 16.67
N GLU A 32 2.99 -24.78 17.28
CA GLU A 32 2.17 -26.00 17.27
C GLU A 32 1.81 -26.43 15.83
N SER A 33 2.82 -26.53 14.96
CA SER A 33 2.64 -26.89 13.55
C SER A 33 3.39 -28.17 13.18
N PRO A 34 2.70 -29.22 12.73
CA PRO A 34 3.34 -30.43 12.21
C PRO A 34 3.76 -30.23 10.75
N VAL A 35 5.06 -30.32 10.47
CA VAL A 35 5.62 -30.02 9.13
C VAL A 35 5.12 -30.98 8.04
N GLU A 36 5.04 -32.27 8.36
CA GLU A 36 4.71 -33.33 7.40
C GLU A 36 3.25 -33.32 6.99
N THR A 37 2.34 -33.08 7.94
CA THR A 37 0.90 -33.08 7.65
C THR A 37 0.34 -31.67 7.47
N GLY A 38 1.02 -30.64 7.96
CA GLY A 38 0.43 -29.31 8.10
C GLY A 38 -0.76 -29.30 9.06
N LEU A 39 -1.40 -28.13 9.18
CA LEU A 39 -2.52 -27.94 10.09
C LEU A 39 -3.76 -28.74 9.69
N SER A 40 -4.56 -29.13 10.68
CA SER A 40 -5.88 -29.72 10.43
C SER A 40 -6.91 -28.63 10.15
N SER A 41 -7.99 -28.94 9.42
CA SER A 41 -9.06 -27.97 9.16
C SER A 41 -9.72 -27.43 10.44
N VAL A 42 -9.73 -28.23 11.52
CA VAL A 42 -10.23 -27.81 12.83
C VAL A 42 -9.31 -26.78 13.46
N ASP A 43 -8.01 -26.99 13.38
CA ASP A 43 -7.02 -26.06 13.93
C ASP A 43 -6.97 -24.75 13.13
N VAL A 44 -7.13 -24.83 11.81
CA VAL A 44 -7.25 -23.66 10.94
C VAL A 44 -8.45 -22.81 11.35
N ALA A 45 -9.64 -23.41 11.48
CA ALA A 45 -10.84 -22.67 11.87
C ALA A 45 -10.71 -22.03 13.26
N LYS A 46 -10.08 -22.73 14.21
CA LYS A 46 -9.78 -22.21 15.55
C LYS A 46 -8.83 -21.01 15.47
N ARG A 47 -7.75 -21.10 14.68
CA ARG A 47 -6.78 -20.02 14.50
C ARG A 47 -7.37 -18.84 13.73
N GLN A 48 -8.21 -19.07 12.73
CA GLN A 48 -8.91 -17.98 12.02
C GLN A 48 -9.82 -17.18 12.96
N ALA A 49 -10.49 -17.85 13.91
CA ALA A 49 -11.27 -17.17 14.94
C ALA A 49 -10.41 -16.40 15.96
N GLU A 50 -9.16 -16.81 16.17
CA GLU A 50 -8.23 -16.24 17.15
C GLU A 50 -7.38 -15.09 16.59
N TYR A 51 -6.83 -15.27 15.38
CA TYR A 51 -5.89 -14.35 14.73
C TYR A 51 -6.54 -13.50 13.64
N GLY A 52 -7.73 -13.88 13.16
CA GLY A 52 -8.38 -13.21 12.04
C GLY A 52 -7.85 -13.65 10.67
N SER A 53 -8.12 -12.84 9.67
CA SER A 53 -7.72 -13.09 8.27
C SER A 53 -6.35 -12.48 7.99
N ASN A 54 -5.58 -13.11 7.09
CA ASN A 54 -4.34 -12.55 6.57
C ASN A 54 -4.63 -11.42 5.56
N ALA A 55 -5.13 -10.30 6.09
CA ALA A 55 -5.45 -9.11 5.34
C ALA A 55 -4.99 -7.89 6.13
N LEU A 56 -4.53 -6.86 5.42
CA LEU A 56 -4.27 -5.57 6.03
C LEU A 56 -5.61 -4.98 6.47
N GLU A 57 -5.68 -4.47 7.70
CA GLU A 57 -6.86 -3.75 8.17
C GLU A 57 -7.02 -2.49 7.31
N VAL A 58 -8.06 -2.49 6.48
CA VAL A 58 -8.52 -1.29 5.80
C VAL A 58 -9.17 -0.42 6.87
N GLU A 59 -8.80 0.87 6.94
CA GLU A 59 -9.52 1.84 7.78
C GLU A 59 -11.02 1.63 7.57
N LYS A 60 -11.76 1.34 8.65
CA LYS A 60 -13.20 1.16 8.55
C LYS A 60 -13.77 2.42 7.91
N HIS A 61 -14.43 2.24 6.77
CA HIS A 61 -15.22 3.30 6.17
C HIS A 61 -16.11 3.90 7.24
N SER A 62 -16.04 5.21 7.43
CA SER A 62 -16.99 5.90 8.29
C SER A 62 -18.39 5.61 7.76
N SER A 63 -19.27 5.16 8.65
CA SER A 63 -20.62 4.78 8.23
C SER A 63 -21.33 5.98 7.62
N LEU A 64 -22.27 5.77 6.68
CA LEU A 64 -23.04 6.88 6.09
C LEU A 64 -23.69 7.79 7.15
N LEU A 65 -24.09 7.20 8.29
CA LEU A 65 -24.67 7.93 9.42
C LEU A 65 -23.61 8.71 10.20
N GLU A 66 -22.41 8.17 10.38
CA GLU A 66 -21.29 8.86 11.00
C GLU A 66 -20.82 10.05 10.14
N LYS A 67 -20.66 9.84 8.83
CA LYS A 67 -20.39 10.90 7.85
C LYS A 67 -21.47 11.98 7.89
N PHE A 68 -22.74 11.58 7.97
CA PHE A 68 -23.87 12.50 8.10
C PHE A 68 -23.75 13.34 9.38
N ILE A 69 -23.44 12.73 10.53
CA ILE A 69 -23.24 13.44 11.81
C ILE A 69 -22.03 14.37 11.74
N GLU A 70 -20.96 13.97 11.07
CA GLU A 70 -19.77 14.81 10.89
C GLU A 70 -20.06 16.10 10.13
N GLN A 71 -21.00 16.10 9.18
CA GLN A 71 -21.45 17.33 8.53
C GLN A 71 -21.95 18.36 9.55
N PHE A 72 -22.61 17.94 10.64
CA PHE A 72 -23.11 18.86 11.68
C PHE A 72 -22.01 19.42 12.59
N LYS A 73 -20.79 18.89 12.55
CA LYS A 73 -19.64 19.44 13.26
C LYS A 73 -19.01 20.63 12.51
N ASP A 74 -19.40 20.87 11.26
CA ASP A 74 -18.94 22.02 10.50
C ASP A 74 -19.35 23.33 11.18
N PHE A 75 -18.38 24.23 11.33
CA PHE A 75 -18.56 25.49 12.05
C PHE A 75 -19.68 26.36 11.45
N MET A 76 -19.87 26.33 10.13
CA MET A 76 -20.93 27.09 9.45
C MET A 76 -22.31 26.47 9.71
N ILE A 77 -22.42 25.14 9.70
CA ILE A 77 -23.66 24.45 10.06
C ILE A 77 -24.03 24.72 11.52
N ILE A 78 -23.06 24.75 12.44
CA ILE A 78 -23.30 25.12 13.84
C ILE A 78 -23.88 26.53 13.96
N ILE A 79 -23.39 27.50 13.18
CA ILE A 79 -23.93 28.87 13.16
C ILE A 79 -25.38 28.88 12.64
N LEU A 80 -25.67 28.13 11.58
CA LEU A 80 -27.04 28.01 11.04
C LEU A 80 -28.01 27.35 12.02
N LEU A 81 -27.56 26.31 12.74
CA LEU A 81 -28.35 25.68 13.79
C LEU A 81 -28.62 26.62 14.96
N ALA A 82 -27.62 27.40 15.37
CA ALA A 82 -27.79 28.45 16.38
C ALA A 82 -28.81 29.50 15.92
N ALA A 83 -28.76 29.92 14.65
CA ALA A 83 -29.72 30.85 14.07
C ALA A 83 -31.14 30.27 13.99
N ALA A 84 -31.30 29.00 13.61
CA ALA A 84 -32.59 28.31 13.60
C ALA A 84 -33.19 28.19 15.00
N ALA A 85 -32.38 27.86 16.01
CA ALA A 85 -32.81 27.83 17.41
C ALA A 85 -33.28 29.21 17.87
N VAL A 86 -32.51 30.25 17.58
CA VAL A 86 -32.88 31.63 17.90
C VAL A 86 -34.20 32.04 17.22
N SER A 87 -34.40 31.71 15.94
CA SER A 87 -35.64 31.99 15.21
C SER A 87 -36.87 31.30 15.85
N LEU A 88 -36.71 30.06 16.29
CA LEU A 88 -37.78 29.27 16.91
C LEU A 88 -38.19 29.85 18.28
N PHE A 89 -37.19 30.17 19.11
CA PHE A 89 -37.43 30.62 20.49
C PHE A 89 -37.75 32.11 20.62
N ALA A 90 -37.15 32.98 19.80
CA ALA A 90 -37.27 34.43 19.93
C ALA A 90 -38.44 35.03 19.13
N SER A 91 -38.71 34.51 17.93
CA SER A 91 -39.70 35.12 17.02
C SER A 91 -41.01 34.33 16.94
N HIS A 92 -41.05 33.09 17.45
CA HIS A 92 -42.17 32.15 17.25
C HIS A 92 -42.56 31.98 15.77
N GLU A 93 -41.59 32.16 14.87
CA GLU A 93 -41.76 32.00 13.43
C GLU A 93 -41.22 30.63 13.02
N TRP A 94 -42.12 29.65 13.03
CA TRP A 94 -41.74 28.24 12.88
C TRP A 94 -41.38 27.96 11.41
N HIS A 95 -41.86 28.80 10.49
CA HIS A 95 -41.59 28.71 9.05
C HIS A 95 -40.10 28.94 8.73
N ASP A 96 -39.50 30.01 9.26
CA ASP A 96 -38.11 30.35 8.98
C ASP A 96 -37.13 29.34 9.59
N ALA A 97 -37.41 28.88 10.81
CA ALA A 97 -36.64 27.80 11.44
C ALA A 97 -36.72 26.49 10.64
N VAL A 98 -37.91 26.14 10.12
CA VAL A 98 -38.11 24.95 9.27
C VAL A 98 -37.37 25.06 7.94
N ILE A 99 -37.35 26.25 7.32
CA ILE A 99 -36.61 26.47 6.06
C ILE A 99 -35.10 26.31 6.29
N ILE A 100 -34.55 26.92 7.35
CA ILE A 100 -33.12 26.80 7.67
C ILE A 100 -32.75 25.34 7.96
N LEU A 101 -33.57 24.62 8.75
CA LEU A 101 -33.34 23.22 9.05
C LEU A 101 -33.37 22.35 7.79
N LEU A 102 -34.30 22.62 6.87
CA LEU A 102 -34.41 21.91 5.59
C LEU A 102 -33.16 22.11 4.72
N VAL A 103 -32.63 23.33 4.65
CA VAL A 103 -31.38 23.63 3.91
C VAL A 103 -30.20 22.87 4.52
N VAL A 104 -30.05 22.88 5.85
CA VAL A 104 -28.97 22.16 6.55
C VAL A 104 -29.04 20.65 6.28
N VAL A 105 -30.24 20.06 6.36
CA VAL A 105 -30.44 18.62 6.11
C VAL A 105 -30.14 18.27 4.64
N LEU A 106 -30.61 19.08 3.69
CA LEU A 106 -30.32 18.87 2.27
C LEU A 106 -28.81 18.95 1.98
N ASN A 107 -28.12 19.91 2.60
CA ASN A 107 -26.67 20.07 2.43
C ASN A 107 -25.91 18.87 3.02
N ALA A 108 -26.29 18.39 4.21
CA ALA A 108 -25.69 17.21 4.81
C ALA A 108 -25.91 15.94 3.97
N ILE A 109 -27.11 15.76 3.40
CA ILE A 109 -27.40 14.65 2.46
C ILE A 109 -26.53 14.77 1.20
N MET A 110 -26.42 15.97 0.62
CA MET A 110 -25.58 16.20 -0.55
C MET A 110 -24.10 15.90 -0.25
N GLY A 111 -23.60 16.32 0.91
CA GLY A 111 -22.23 16.04 1.37
C GLY A 111 -21.95 14.54 1.45
N VAL A 112 -22.83 13.77 2.10
CA VAL A 112 -22.68 12.31 2.22
C VAL A 112 -22.71 11.60 0.86
N ILE A 113 -23.62 12.00 -0.04
CA ILE A 113 -23.70 11.42 -1.40
C ILE A 113 -22.44 11.74 -2.21
N GLN A 114 -21.91 12.96 -2.08
CA GLN A 114 -20.69 13.37 -2.80
C GLN A 114 -19.46 12.59 -2.31
N GLU A 115 -19.37 12.35 -1.01
CA GLU A 115 -18.28 11.60 -0.40
C GLU A 115 -18.34 10.11 -0.74
N ALA A 116 -19.53 9.50 -0.69
CA ALA A 116 -19.72 8.08 -1.02
C ALA A 116 -19.35 7.77 -2.48
N LYS A 117 -19.69 8.65 -3.43
CA LYS A 117 -19.34 8.47 -4.85
C LYS A 117 -17.83 8.54 -5.12
N ALA A 118 -17.09 9.31 -4.34
CA ALA A 118 -15.64 9.40 -4.48
C ALA A 118 -14.93 8.13 -3.97
N GLU A 119 -15.49 7.50 -2.94
CA GLU A 119 -14.96 6.30 -2.30
C GLU A 119 -15.21 5.04 -3.14
N GLU A 120 -16.41 4.91 -3.73
CA GLU A 120 -16.79 3.79 -4.60
C GLU A 120 -15.86 3.64 -5.83
N ALA A 121 -15.38 4.77 -6.38
CA ALA A 121 -14.42 4.78 -7.48
C ALA A 121 -13.02 4.27 -7.08
N ILE A 122 -12.66 4.37 -5.79
CA ILE A 122 -11.39 3.92 -5.25
C ILE A 122 -11.46 2.43 -4.87
N ASP A 123 -12.59 1.97 -4.34
CA ASP A 123 -12.76 0.58 -3.89
C ASP A 123 -12.87 -0.41 -5.06
N ALA A 124 -13.48 -0.01 -6.17
CA ALA A 124 -13.49 -0.80 -7.41
C ALA A 124 -12.09 -1.10 -7.97
N LEU A 125 -11.07 -0.35 -7.57
CA LEU A 125 -9.66 -0.57 -7.97
C LEU A 125 -8.89 -1.47 -6.98
N LYS A 126 -9.38 -1.67 -5.75
CA LYS A 126 -8.68 -2.44 -4.70
C LYS A 126 -8.99 -3.94 -4.72
N GLU A 127 -10.17 -4.35 -5.18
CA GLU A 127 -10.59 -5.77 -5.18
C GLU A 127 -9.82 -6.66 -6.17
N MET A 128 -9.01 -6.11 -7.07
CA MET A 128 -8.40 -6.85 -8.19
C MET A 128 -7.05 -7.56 -7.87
N ALA A 129 -6.58 -7.60 -6.61
CA ALA A 129 -5.17 -7.87 -6.33
C ALA A 129 -4.85 -8.88 -5.19
N SER A 130 -5.72 -9.84 -4.85
CA SER A 130 -5.37 -10.85 -3.82
C SER A 130 -4.70 -12.10 -4.44
N PRO A 131 -3.42 -12.39 -4.12
CA PRO A 131 -2.70 -13.54 -4.65
C PRO A 131 -3.14 -14.86 -4.01
N ASP A 132 -2.94 -15.96 -4.74
CA ASP A 132 -3.12 -17.33 -4.26
C ASP A 132 -1.87 -17.84 -3.52
N ALA A 133 -2.05 -18.80 -2.60
CA ALA A 133 -0.98 -19.41 -1.80
C ALA A 133 -1.10 -20.94 -1.80
N ARG A 134 0.03 -21.64 -1.91
CA ARG A 134 0.09 -23.11 -1.81
C ARG A 134 0.46 -23.53 -0.39
N VAL A 135 -0.43 -24.27 0.26
CA VAL A 135 -0.26 -24.68 1.66
C VAL A 135 -0.36 -26.19 1.80
N ARG A 136 0.32 -26.72 2.81
CA ARG A 136 0.13 -28.10 3.27
C ARG A 136 -0.84 -28.11 4.45
N ARG A 137 -1.98 -28.79 4.28
CA ARG A 137 -3.00 -29.00 5.31
C ARG A 137 -3.56 -30.42 5.22
N ASN A 138 -3.83 -31.05 6.36
CA ASN A 138 -4.31 -32.44 6.44
C ASN A 138 -3.49 -33.48 5.62
N GLY A 139 -2.20 -33.25 5.41
CA GLY A 139 -1.29 -34.10 4.64
C GLY A 139 -1.29 -33.86 3.13
N ASN A 140 -2.11 -32.94 2.63
CA ASN A 140 -2.22 -32.63 1.21
C ASN A 140 -1.77 -31.21 0.92
N VAL A 141 -1.25 -30.98 -0.29
CA VAL A 141 -0.95 -29.63 -0.78
C VAL A 141 -2.21 -29.10 -1.48
N GLU A 142 -2.71 -27.95 -1.02
CA GLU A 142 -3.87 -27.26 -1.58
C GLU A 142 -3.54 -25.79 -1.88
N THR A 143 -4.19 -25.24 -2.90
CA THR A 143 -4.09 -23.81 -3.23
C THR A 143 -5.27 -23.08 -2.62
N ILE A 144 -4.99 -22.13 -1.73
CA ILE A 144 -5.98 -21.30 -1.04
C ILE A 144 -5.74 -19.82 -1.34
N LYS A 145 -6.71 -18.98 -1.04
CA LYS A 145 -6.50 -17.53 -1.09
C LYS A 145 -5.58 -17.10 0.05
N SER A 146 -4.68 -16.16 -0.22
CA SER A 146 -3.73 -15.65 0.78
C SER A 146 -4.39 -15.16 2.07
N HIS A 147 -5.61 -14.62 1.99
CA HIS A 147 -6.36 -14.12 3.16
C HIS A 147 -6.85 -15.21 4.13
N GLU A 148 -6.83 -16.49 3.72
CA GLU A 148 -7.22 -17.62 4.55
C GLU A 148 -6.07 -18.23 5.37
N LEU A 149 -4.84 -17.72 5.19
CA LEU A 149 -3.66 -18.15 5.92
C LEU A 149 -3.75 -17.80 7.41
N VAL A 150 -3.20 -18.69 8.24
CA VAL A 150 -3.06 -18.50 9.69
C VAL A 150 -1.64 -18.79 10.16
N PRO A 151 -1.20 -18.23 11.30
CA PRO A 151 0.08 -18.58 11.90
C PRO A 151 0.19 -20.09 12.13
N GLY A 152 1.30 -20.67 11.69
CA GLY A 152 1.54 -22.11 11.71
C GLY A 152 1.16 -22.86 10.44
N ASP A 153 0.56 -22.23 9.44
CA ASP A 153 0.44 -22.87 8.13
C ASP A 153 1.83 -23.17 7.55
N ILE A 154 1.95 -24.31 6.89
CA ILE A 154 3.16 -24.69 6.15
C ILE A 154 2.94 -24.32 4.69
N VAL A 155 3.72 -23.37 4.20
CA VAL A 155 3.62 -22.83 2.84
C VAL A 155 4.76 -23.38 1.99
N LEU A 156 4.42 -23.78 0.77
CA LEU A 156 5.40 -24.18 -0.24
C LEU A 156 5.59 -23.03 -1.21
N LEU A 157 6.84 -22.58 -1.33
CA LEU A 157 7.23 -21.48 -2.20
C LEU A 157 8.10 -22.01 -3.34
N GLU A 158 7.87 -21.53 -4.55
CA GLU A 158 8.73 -21.76 -5.71
C GLU A 158 8.95 -20.45 -6.47
N ALA A 159 9.94 -20.45 -7.37
CA ALA A 159 10.22 -19.32 -8.24
C ALA A 159 8.95 -18.85 -8.99
N GLY A 160 8.67 -17.55 -8.90
CA GLY A 160 7.48 -16.91 -9.46
C GLY A 160 6.38 -16.64 -8.44
N ASP A 161 6.42 -17.25 -7.25
CA ASP A 161 5.42 -17.02 -6.21
C ASP A 161 5.62 -15.66 -5.51
N ILE A 162 4.51 -14.99 -5.20
CA ILE A 162 4.49 -13.86 -4.25
C ILE A 162 4.38 -14.45 -2.85
N VAL A 163 5.28 -14.04 -1.95
CA VAL A 163 5.27 -14.48 -0.56
C VAL A 163 4.00 -13.93 0.13
N PRO A 164 3.08 -14.79 0.62
CA PRO A 164 1.74 -14.34 1.03
C PRO A 164 1.66 -13.82 2.48
N ALA A 165 2.64 -14.13 3.32
CA ALA A 165 2.69 -13.78 4.74
C ALA A 165 4.15 -13.80 5.22
N ASP A 166 4.43 -13.31 6.44
CA ASP A 166 5.76 -13.37 7.01
C ASP A 166 6.03 -14.76 7.58
N MET A 167 7.12 -15.39 7.14
CA MET A 167 7.39 -16.79 7.39
C MET A 167 8.85 -17.06 7.75
N ARG A 168 9.05 -18.09 8.58
CA ARG A 168 10.37 -18.66 8.84
C ARG A 168 10.62 -19.83 7.90
N LEU A 169 11.77 -19.84 7.24
CA LEU A 169 12.20 -20.94 6.37
C LEU A 169 12.54 -22.19 7.18
N LEU A 170 11.95 -23.31 6.80
CA LEU A 170 12.25 -24.65 7.33
C LEU A 170 13.20 -25.40 6.39
N GLU A 171 12.98 -25.25 5.09
CA GLU A 171 13.82 -25.80 4.03
C GLU A 171 14.03 -24.73 2.96
N ALA A 172 15.26 -24.59 2.46
CA ALA A 172 15.59 -23.68 1.37
C ALA A 172 16.53 -24.40 0.40
N ASN A 173 16.13 -24.50 -0.87
CA ASN A 173 16.94 -25.09 -1.93
C ASN A 173 17.26 -24.02 -2.96
N SER A 174 18.48 -23.44 -2.85
CA SER A 174 18.93 -22.31 -3.67
C SER A 174 17.92 -21.16 -3.71
N LEU A 175 17.26 -20.89 -2.58
CA LEU A 175 16.19 -19.90 -2.53
C LEU A 175 16.76 -18.48 -2.64
N LYS A 176 16.25 -17.70 -3.60
CA LYS A 176 16.50 -16.26 -3.71
C LYS A 176 15.18 -15.51 -3.72
N VAL A 177 15.12 -14.43 -2.93
CA VAL A 177 13.92 -13.58 -2.80
C VAL A 177 14.28 -12.14 -3.10
N GLU A 178 13.44 -11.47 -3.90
CA GLU A 178 13.51 -10.05 -4.16
C GLU A 178 12.78 -9.28 -3.05
N GLU A 179 13.54 -8.59 -2.21
CA GLU A 179 13.01 -7.86 -1.04
C GLU A 179 13.00 -6.35 -1.23
N ALA A 180 13.08 -5.87 -2.48
CA ALA A 180 13.16 -4.45 -2.83
C ALA A 180 12.01 -3.63 -2.23
N ALA A 181 10.80 -4.21 -2.12
CA ALA A 181 9.64 -3.56 -1.52
C ALA A 181 9.83 -3.19 -0.03
N LEU A 182 10.72 -3.87 0.70
CA LEU A 182 10.98 -3.67 2.12
C LEU A 182 12.36 -3.07 2.41
N THR A 183 13.36 -3.38 1.59
CA THR A 183 14.76 -2.98 1.82
C THR A 183 15.25 -1.91 0.85
N GLY A 184 14.58 -1.70 -0.28
CA GLY A 184 15.02 -0.82 -1.36
C GLY A 184 16.15 -1.39 -2.24
N GLU A 185 16.62 -2.60 -1.97
CA GLU A 185 17.71 -3.23 -2.72
C GLU A 185 17.18 -4.21 -3.79
N SER A 186 17.58 -4.00 -5.05
CA SER A 186 17.15 -4.80 -6.22
C SER A 186 17.73 -6.20 -6.28
N VAL A 187 18.87 -6.44 -5.63
CA VAL A 187 19.60 -7.71 -5.79
C VAL A 187 18.89 -8.77 -4.96
N PRO A 188 18.44 -9.88 -5.56
CA PRO A 188 17.80 -10.95 -4.81
C PRO A 188 18.73 -11.48 -3.71
N VAL A 189 18.17 -11.67 -2.52
CA VAL A 189 18.91 -12.10 -1.34
C VAL A 189 18.88 -13.63 -1.28
N ASP A 190 20.06 -14.25 -1.19
CA ASP A 190 20.17 -15.68 -0.89
C ASP A 190 19.68 -15.96 0.53
N LYS A 191 18.78 -16.92 0.63
CA LYS A 191 18.14 -17.31 1.87
C LYS A 191 18.72 -18.62 2.43
N ASP A 192 18.76 -18.71 3.75
CA ASP A 192 19.29 -19.84 4.51
C ASP A 192 18.27 -20.26 5.60
N ILE A 193 18.46 -21.41 6.24
CA ILE A 193 17.64 -21.88 7.34
C ILE A 193 18.31 -21.70 8.71
N ALA A 194 19.60 -21.38 8.77
CA ALA A 194 20.32 -21.23 10.03
C ALA A 194 19.70 -20.13 10.93
N PRO A 195 19.60 -20.35 12.26
CA PRO A 195 19.18 -19.30 13.18
C PRO A 195 20.19 -18.15 13.20
N ILE A 196 19.69 -16.95 13.44
CA ILE A 196 20.51 -15.73 13.44
C ILE A 196 20.70 -15.27 14.88
N THR A 197 21.96 -15.08 15.27
CA THR A 197 22.35 -14.76 16.66
C THR A 197 22.40 -13.26 16.97
N LEU A 198 22.22 -12.42 15.95
CA LEU A 198 22.22 -10.96 16.10
C LEU A 198 20.92 -10.50 16.78
N GLU A 199 21.02 -9.87 17.96
CA GLU A 199 19.86 -9.50 18.78
C GLU A 199 18.92 -8.47 18.10
N ASP A 200 19.48 -7.58 17.28
CA ASP A 200 18.76 -6.52 16.55
C ASP A 200 19.02 -6.60 15.04
N ALA A 201 18.87 -7.79 14.45
CA ALA A 201 19.00 -7.96 13.01
C ALA A 201 17.93 -7.12 12.28
N GLY A 202 18.38 -6.26 11.36
CA GLY A 202 17.48 -5.57 10.43
C GLY A 202 16.77 -6.56 9.51
N ILE A 203 15.64 -6.15 8.92
CA ILE A 203 14.79 -7.00 8.06
C ILE A 203 15.63 -7.70 6.96
N GLY A 204 16.54 -6.95 6.31
CA GLY A 204 17.41 -7.47 5.25
C GLY A 204 18.52 -8.42 5.73
N ASP A 205 18.90 -8.38 7.01
CA ASP A 205 19.90 -9.29 7.59
C ASP A 205 19.29 -10.64 7.99
N ARG A 206 17.96 -10.68 8.16
CA ARG A 206 17.20 -11.88 8.54
C ARG A 206 17.03 -12.83 7.35
N LYS A 207 18.14 -13.39 6.85
CA LYS A 207 18.19 -14.30 5.68
C LYS A 207 17.40 -15.60 5.82
N ASN A 208 16.90 -15.87 7.02
CA ASN A 208 16.17 -17.08 7.35
C ASN A 208 14.65 -16.86 7.44
N MET A 209 14.23 -15.63 7.17
CA MET A 209 12.85 -15.18 7.03
C MET A 209 12.54 -14.81 5.58
N VAL A 210 11.27 -14.87 5.23
CA VAL A 210 10.68 -14.30 4.00
C VAL A 210 9.43 -13.50 4.38
N TYR A 211 9.15 -12.44 3.62
CA TYR A 211 8.16 -11.43 4.04
C TYR A 211 7.03 -11.26 3.04
N SER A 212 5.84 -10.94 3.55
CA SER A 212 4.64 -10.72 2.76
C SER A 212 4.88 -9.68 1.65
N GLY A 213 4.42 -9.96 0.43
CA GLY A 213 4.53 -9.06 -0.73
C GLY A 213 5.88 -9.06 -1.44
N THR A 214 6.88 -9.84 -0.96
CA THR A 214 8.14 -10.05 -1.68
C THR A 214 8.01 -11.16 -2.73
N ASN A 215 8.88 -11.16 -3.75
CA ASN A 215 8.81 -12.13 -4.86
C ASN A 215 9.90 -13.19 -4.73
N VAL A 216 9.54 -14.46 -4.92
CA VAL A 216 10.53 -15.54 -5.03
C VAL A 216 11.09 -15.56 -6.45
N THR A 217 12.37 -15.23 -6.60
CA THR A 217 12.99 -15.14 -7.93
C THR A 217 13.58 -16.46 -8.40
N TYR A 218 14.05 -17.29 -7.46
CA TYR A 218 14.70 -18.55 -7.77
C TYR A 218 14.61 -19.56 -6.63
N GLY A 219 14.69 -20.85 -6.96
CA GLY A 219 14.70 -21.94 -6.00
C GLY A 219 13.31 -22.31 -5.49
N ARG A 220 13.30 -23.10 -4.42
CA ARG A 220 12.07 -23.52 -3.72
C ARG A 220 12.31 -23.59 -2.22
N ALA A 221 11.24 -23.44 -1.45
CA ALA A 221 11.30 -23.45 0.00
C ALA A 221 10.05 -24.06 0.63
N VAL A 222 10.25 -24.54 1.86
CA VAL A 222 9.15 -24.86 2.78
C VAL A 222 9.29 -23.89 3.95
N ALA A 223 8.22 -23.19 4.28
CA ALA A 223 8.22 -22.17 5.32
C ALA A 223 7.01 -22.30 6.24
N VAL A 224 7.13 -21.85 7.48
CA VAL A 224 6.02 -21.77 8.44
C VAL A 224 5.59 -20.33 8.64
N VAL A 225 4.28 -20.08 8.59
CA VAL A 225 3.69 -18.75 8.85
C VAL A 225 3.94 -18.33 10.29
N THR A 226 4.57 -17.18 10.44
CA THR A 226 4.87 -16.57 11.73
C THR A 226 3.95 -15.40 12.04
N ALA A 227 3.69 -14.54 11.05
CA ALA A 227 2.78 -13.42 11.19
C ALA A 227 1.90 -13.24 9.95
N ILE A 228 0.70 -12.71 10.15
CA ILE A 228 -0.31 -12.46 9.12
C ILE A 228 -0.90 -11.06 9.27
N GLY A 229 -1.44 -10.51 8.18
CA GLY A 229 -2.15 -9.24 8.19
C GLY A 229 -1.34 -8.09 8.81
N MET A 230 -1.92 -7.41 9.80
CA MET A 230 -1.30 -6.25 10.46
C MET A 230 -0.07 -6.57 11.32
N ASP A 231 0.15 -7.83 11.64
CA ASP A 231 1.33 -8.29 12.41
C ASP A 231 2.54 -8.59 11.51
N THR A 232 2.40 -8.52 10.18
CA THR A 232 3.53 -8.61 9.24
C THR A 232 4.35 -7.32 9.21
N GLU A 233 5.58 -7.35 8.71
CA GLU A 233 6.41 -6.14 8.50
C GLU A 233 5.71 -5.15 7.55
N VAL A 234 5.07 -5.63 6.48
CA VAL A 234 4.21 -4.81 5.61
C VAL A 234 3.00 -4.26 6.38
N GLY A 235 2.42 -5.05 7.28
CA GLY A 235 1.35 -4.63 8.18
C GLY A 235 1.77 -3.54 9.15
N HIS A 236 2.97 -3.63 9.72
CA HIS A 236 3.54 -2.59 10.56
C HIS A 236 3.78 -1.30 9.79
N ILE A 237 4.30 -1.37 8.56
CA ILE A 237 4.44 -0.22 7.66
C ILE A 237 3.06 0.38 7.36
N ALA A 238 2.07 -0.44 7.01
CA ALA A 238 0.71 0.00 6.76
C ALA A 238 0.08 0.68 7.99
N ASN A 239 0.33 0.14 9.19
CA ASN A 239 -0.14 0.71 10.45
C ASN A 239 0.49 2.08 10.73
N MET A 240 1.81 2.22 10.53
CA MET A 240 2.51 3.50 10.66
C MET A 240 1.97 4.54 9.68
N LEU A 241 1.67 4.13 8.44
CA LEU A 241 1.08 5.01 7.43
C LEU A 241 -0.36 5.40 7.76
N ALA A 242 -1.17 4.46 8.27
CA ALA A 242 -2.56 4.73 8.65
C ALA A 242 -2.66 5.67 9.87
N HIS A 243 -1.71 5.57 10.81
CA HIS A 243 -1.65 6.43 11.99
C HIS A 243 -0.91 7.76 11.75
N ALA A 244 -0.33 7.96 10.56
CA ALA A 244 0.18 9.26 10.18
C ALA A 244 -0.98 10.25 10.05
N GLU A 245 -0.96 11.35 10.81
CA GLU A 245 -2.05 12.33 10.81
C GLU A 245 -2.35 12.80 9.38
N LYS A 246 -3.60 12.61 8.95
CA LYS A 246 -4.12 13.15 7.68
C LYS A 246 -3.94 14.66 7.69
N THR A 247 -2.93 15.13 6.99
CA THR A 247 -2.58 16.54 6.93
C THR A 247 -3.47 17.23 5.91
N LYS A 248 -4.16 18.30 6.33
CA LYS A 248 -4.97 19.13 5.42
C LYS A 248 -4.11 19.64 4.26
N THR A 249 -4.65 19.58 3.04
CA THR A 249 -3.94 20.11 1.87
C THR A 249 -3.84 21.63 1.89
N PRO A 250 -2.90 22.24 1.13
CA PRO A 250 -2.80 23.68 1.04
C PRO A 250 -4.12 24.37 0.67
N LEU A 251 -4.87 23.86 -0.30
CA LEU A 251 -6.17 24.39 -0.74
C LEU A 251 -7.21 24.27 0.37
N GLN A 252 -7.25 23.16 1.11
CA GLN A 252 -8.14 23.03 2.27
C GLN A 252 -7.80 24.06 3.36
N ARG A 253 -6.51 24.31 3.61
CA ARG A 253 -6.07 25.33 4.57
C ARG A 253 -6.44 26.74 4.11
N ASP A 254 -6.31 27.03 2.83
CA ASP A 254 -6.67 28.33 2.27
C ASP A 254 -8.19 28.52 2.22
N GLN A 255 -8.96 27.47 1.92
CA GLN A 255 -10.42 27.46 2.05
C GLN A 255 -10.86 27.68 3.49
N ASP A 256 -10.22 27.04 4.47
CA ASP A 256 -10.50 27.26 5.90
C ASP A 256 -10.22 28.73 6.30
N ARG A 257 -9.12 29.31 5.80
CA ARG A 257 -8.78 30.72 6.06
C ARG A 257 -9.76 31.67 5.41
N LEU A 258 -10.09 31.46 4.13
CA LEU A 258 -11.07 32.25 3.39
C LEU A 258 -12.45 32.13 4.04
N GLY A 259 -12.89 30.92 4.38
CA GLY A 259 -14.14 30.64 5.06
C GLY A 259 -14.23 31.36 6.41
N LYS A 260 -13.18 31.28 7.24
CA LYS A 260 -13.11 32.04 8.50
C LYS A 260 -13.17 33.56 8.28
N SER A 261 -12.39 34.08 7.33
CA SER A 261 -12.35 35.51 7.03
C SER A 261 -13.70 36.04 6.53
N LEU A 262 -14.34 35.32 5.60
CA LEU A 262 -15.67 35.65 5.09
C LEU A 262 -16.71 35.57 6.19
N THR A 263 -16.68 34.53 7.03
CA THR A 263 -17.62 34.38 8.14
C THR A 263 -17.52 35.56 9.12
N ILE A 264 -16.29 35.95 9.50
CA ILE A 264 -16.08 37.12 10.39
C ILE A 264 -16.64 38.39 9.74
N MET A 265 -16.41 38.59 8.45
CA MET A 265 -16.93 39.74 7.71
C MET A 265 -18.46 39.74 7.63
N ILE A 266 -19.07 38.58 7.35
CA ILE A 266 -20.53 38.39 7.29
C ILE A 266 -21.16 38.69 8.64
N LEU A 267 -20.59 38.14 9.73
CA LEU A 267 -21.07 38.40 11.09
C LEU A 267 -20.93 39.86 11.49
N ALA A 268 -19.84 40.53 11.08
CA ALA A 268 -19.67 41.95 11.33
C ALA A 268 -20.74 42.78 10.59
N ILE A 269 -21.01 42.50 9.32
CA ILE A 269 -22.06 43.17 8.55
C ILE A 269 -23.45 42.90 9.13
N ALA A 270 -23.73 41.65 9.52
CA ALA A 270 -24.98 41.28 10.18
C ALA A 270 -25.16 42.03 11.51
N ALA A 271 -24.12 42.11 12.35
CA ALA A 271 -24.15 42.85 13.60
C ALA A 271 -24.36 44.36 13.39
N VAL A 272 -23.67 44.96 12.42
CA VAL A 272 -23.87 46.37 12.06
C VAL A 272 -25.30 46.61 11.59
N THR A 273 -25.83 45.73 10.73
CA THR A 273 -27.20 45.82 10.21
C THR A 273 -28.22 45.72 11.36
N PHE A 274 -28.02 44.76 12.27
CA PHE A 274 -28.82 44.58 13.48
C PHE A 274 -28.86 45.87 14.32
N VAL A 275 -27.69 46.40 14.69
CA VAL A 275 -27.58 47.60 15.53
C VAL A 275 -28.20 48.82 14.87
N VAL A 276 -27.93 49.06 13.58
CA VAL A 276 -28.52 50.19 12.84
C VAL A 276 -30.04 50.07 12.76
N GLY A 277 -30.57 48.86 12.59
CA GLY A 277 -32.01 48.62 12.58
C GLY A 277 -32.68 48.88 13.92
N LEU A 278 -32.04 48.50 15.03
CA LEU A 278 -32.50 48.83 16.38
C LEU A 278 -32.51 50.34 16.61
N LEU A 279 -31.45 51.05 16.20
CA LEU A 279 -31.37 52.51 16.30
C LEU A 279 -32.46 53.22 15.46
N ARG A 280 -32.97 52.56 14.41
CA ARG A 280 -34.11 53.04 13.60
C ARG A 280 -35.48 52.68 14.19
N GLY A 281 -35.53 52.06 15.37
CA GLY A 281 -36.76 51.71 16.08
C GLY A 281 -37.46 50.45 15.55
N ARG A 282 -36.76 49.59 14.81
CA ARG A 282 -37.32 48.28 14.39
C ARG A 282 -37.34 47.30 15.56
N ALA A 283 -38.26 46.34 15.52
CA ALA A 283 -38.34 45.29 16.52
C ALA A 283 -37.07 44.42 16.51
N ILE A 284 -36.67 43.96 17.70
CA ILE A 284 -35.48 43.11 17.90
C ILE A 284 -35.62 41.82 17.09
N THR A 285 -36.80 41.22 17.08
CA THR A 285 -37.14 40.00 16.33
C THR A 285 -36.94 40.19 14.83
N ASP A 286 -37.49 41.25 14.25
CA ASP A 286 -37.42 41.53 12.82
C ASP A 286 -35.97 41.77 12.37
N MET A 287 -35.21 42.51 13.19
CA MET A 287 -33.80 42.78 12.88
C MET A 287 -32.91 41.55 13.02
N LEU A 288 -33.23 40.66 13.95
CA LEU A 288 -32.54 39.40 14.13
C LEU A 288 -32.74 38.49 12.90
N LEU A 289 -33.99 38.38 12.43
CA LEU A 289 -34.33 37.62 11.22
C LEU A 289 -33.63 38.18 9.99
N VAL A 290 -33.69 39.51 9.76
CA VAL A 290 -32.98 40.15 8.64
C VAL A 290 -31.47 39.90 8.69
N SER A 291 -30.87 39.94 9.89
CA SER A 291 -29.42 39.73 10.06
C SER A 291 -29.02 38.28 9.81
N ILE A 292 -29.86 37.33 10.24
CA ILE A 292 -29.69 35.89 9.95
C ILE A 292 -29.86 35.63 8.46
N SER A 293 -30.94 36.11 7.82
CA SER A 293 -31.18 35.90 6.39
C SER A 293 -30.04 36.48 5.54
N LEU A 294 -29.51 37.64 5.91
CA LEU A 294 -28.35 38.24 5.27
C LEU A 294 -27.10 37.36 5.44
N ALA A 295 -26.88 36.83 6.64
CA ALA A 295 -25.76 35.97 6.93
C ALA A 295 -25.81 34.68 6.12
N VAL A 296 -26.96 33.99 6.08
CA VAL A 296 -27.17 32.77 5.29
C VAL A 296 -26.99 33.01 3.80
N ALA A 297 -27.58 34.09 3.26
CA ALA A 297 -27.49 34.42 1.84
C ALA A 297 -26.06 34.71 1.36
N ALA A 298 -25.16 35.09 2.28
CA ALA A 298 -23.78 35.43 1.97
C ALA A 298 -22.81 34.23 2.08
N ILE A 299 -23.27 33.06 2.54
CA ILE A 299 -22.40 31.88 2.71
C ILE A 299 -22.04 31.31 1.33
N PRO A 300 -20.74 31.19 0.99
CA PRO A 300 -20.30 30.66 -0.29
C PRO A 300 -20.30 29.12 -0.27
N GLU A 301 -21.48 28.51 -0.17
CA GLU A 301 -21.68 27.05 -0.10
C GLU A 301 -21.18 26.31 -1.36
N GLY A 302 -21.04 27.03 -2.48
CA GLY A 302 -20.55 26.46 -3.73
C GLY A 302 -19.04 26.19 -3.77
N LEU A 303 -18.24 26.77 -2.87
CA LEU A 303 -16.77 26.67 -2.93
C LEU A 303 -16.24 25.24 -2.79
N PRO A 304 -16.65 24.44 -1.78
CA PRO A 304 -16.22 23.04 -1.67
C PRO A 304 -16.65 22.20 -2.87
N ALA A 305 -17.88 22.41 -3.36
CA ALA A 305 -18.41 21.67 -4.51
C ALA A 305 -17.64 21.95 -5.80
N ILE A 306 -17.37 23.23 -6.10
CA ILE A 306 -16.57 23.63 -7.26
C ILE A 306 -15.16 23.06 -7.18
N SER A 307 -14.54 23.11 -5.99
CA SER A 307 -13.21 22.54 -5.75
C SER A 307 -13.17 21.04 -6.05
N THR A 308 -14.14 20.28 -5.54
CA THR A 308 -14.24 18.83 -5.78
C THR A 308 -14.43 18.50 -7.26
N ILE A 309 -15.26 19.26 -7.98
CA ILE A 309 -15.45 19.09 -9.43
C ILE A 309 -14.14 19.33 -10.18
N ILE A 310 -13.41 20.40 -9.86
CA ILE A 310 -12.12 20.73 -10.49
C ILE A 310 -11.09 19.63 -10.22
N LEU A 311 -10.97 19.16 -8.97
CA LEU A 311 -10.05 18.08 -8.59
C LEU A 311 -10.42 16.75 -9.26
N SER A 312 -11.71 16.46 -9.44
CA SER A 312 -12.18 15.28 -10.15
C SER A 312 -11.82 15.33 -11.64
N LEU A 313 -11.97 16.49 -12.29
CA LEU A 313 -11.52 16.70 -13.67
C LEU A 313 -10.00 16.55 -13.79
N GLY A 314 -9.24 17.07 -12.83
CA GLY A 314 -7.78 16.89 -12.76
C GLY A 314 -7.39 15.42 -12.62
N THR A 315 -8.09 14.67 -11.77
CA THR A 315 -7.89 13.23 -11.56
C THR A 315 -8.14 12.44 -12.84
N ARG A 316 -9.21 12.78 -13.58
CA ARG A 316 -9.50 12.17 -14.89
C ARG A 316 -8.38 12.44 -15.90
N SER A 317 -7.87 13.67 -15.96
CA SER A 317 -6.77 14.01 -16.87
C SER A 317 -5.46 13.28 -16.53
N MET A 318 -5.18 13.06 -15.24
CA MET A 318 -4.04 12.24 -14.79
C MET A 318 -4.22 10.77 -15.19
N ALA A 319 -5.42 10.22 -15.01
CA ALA A 319 -5.73 8.83 -15.37
C ALA A 319 -5.58 8.58 -16.89
N GLU A 320 -5.97 9.53 -17.73
CA GLU A 320 -5.73 9.48 -19.19
C GLU A 320 -4.24 9.40 -19.55
N ARG A 321 -3.36 9.87 -18.66
CA ARG A 321 -1.89 9.77 -18.77
C ARG A 321 -1.29 8.58 -18.01
N LYS A 322 -2.11 7.59 -17.65
CA LYS A 322 -1.73 6.40 -16.87
C LYS A 322 -1.24 6.71 -15.44
N ALA A 323 -1.53 7.89 -14.90
CA ALA A 323 -1.26 8.23 -13.50
C ALA A 323 -2.53 8.07 -12.67
N LEU A 324 -2.60 7.01 -11.87
CA LEU A 324 -3.76 6.71 -11.03
C LEU A 324 -3.68 7.48 -9.71
N VAL A 325 -4.70 8.28 -9.41
CA VAL A 325 -4.77 9.09 -8.20
C VAL A 325 -5.71 8.42 -7.20
N ARG A 326 -5.20 8.07 -6.02
CA ARG A 326 -5.95 7.36 -4.97
C ARG A 326 -6.81 8.26 -4.10
N THR A 327 -6.54 9.56 -4.05
CA THR A 327 -7.33 10.54 -3.29
C THR A 327 -7.41 11.86 -4.05
N LEU A 328 -8.60 12.47 -4.16
CA LEU A 328 -8.77 13.75 -4.88
C LEU A 328 -7.80 14.86 -4.44
N PRO A 329 -7.47 15.02 -3.14
CA PRO A 329 -6.53 16.05 -2.73
C PRO A 329 -5.08 15.83 -3.20
N ALA A 330 -4.70 14.61 -3.61
CA ALA A 330 -3.35 14.32 -4.09
C ALA A 330 -3.00 15.04 -5.39
N VAL A 331 -3.99 15.37 -6.25
CA VAL A 331 -3.77 16.15 -7.47
C VAL A 331 -3.17 17.52 -7.16
N GLU A 332 -3.70 18.17 -6.12
CA GLU A 332 -3.27 19.48 -5.68
C GLU A 332 -1.91 19.41 -4.99
N THR A 333 -1.73 18.45 -4.07
CA THR A 333 -0.45 18.22 -3.39
C THR A 333 0.68 18.06 -4.40
N LEU A 334 0.49 17.26 -5.45
CA LEU A 334 1.50 17.06 -6.50
C LEU A 334 1.83 18.37 -7.25
N GLY A 335 0.84 19.22 -7.50
CA GLY A 335 1.04 20.53 -8.12
C GLY A 335 1.77 21.54 -7.23
N GLY A 336 1.65 21.39 -5.91
CA GLY A 336 2.32 22.22 -4.91
C GLY A 336 3.66 21.65 -4.40
N THR A 337 4.07 20.45 -4.85
CA THR A 337 5.28 19.79 -4.39
C THR A 337 6.53 20.60 -4.76
N GLN A 338 7.35 20.91 -3.76
CA GLN A 338 8.64 21.61 -3.95
C GLN A 338 9.85 20.68 -3.83
N VAL A 339 9.69 19.56 -3.13
CA VAL A 339 10.76 18.58 -2.89
C VAL A 339 10.20 17.19 -3.23
N ILE A 340 10.88 16.49 -4.12
CA ILE A 340 10.57 15.11 -4.48
C ILE A 340 11.62 14.22 -3.82
N CYS A 341 11.20 13.45 -2.83
CA CYS A 341 11.98 12.34 -2.30
C CYS A 341 11.62 11.10 -3.13
N SER A 342 12.54 10.65 -3.97
CA SER A 342 12.34 9.47 -4.80
C SER A 342 13.14 8.30 -4.25
N ASP A 343 12.53 7.13 -4.24
CA ASP A 343 13.29 5.89 -4.15
C ASP A 343 14.12 5.69 -5.44
N LYS A 344 15.21 4.94 -5.35
CA LYS A 344 16.09 4.60 -6.46
C LYS A 344 15.50 3.43 -7.25
N THR A 345 15.34 2.30 -6.57
CA THR A 345 15.04 1.00 -7.17
C THR A 345 13.59 0.95 -7.64
N GLY A 346 13.35 0.60 -8.91
CA GLY A 346 11.99 0.48 -9.48
C GLY A 346 11.23 1.80 -9.64
N THR A 347 11.81 2.92 -9.21
CA THR A 347 11.26 4.27 -9.39
C THR A 347 12.14 5.10 -10.33
N LEU A 348 13.43 5.27 -10.01
CA LEU A 348 14.39 5.91 -10.91
C LEU A 348 15.03 4.90 -11.87
N THR A 349 15.22 3.66 -11.42
CA THR A 349 15.77 2.57 -12.21
C THR A 349 14.65 1.63 -12.67
N LEU A 350 14.88 0.91 -13.77
CA LEU A 350 13.93 -0.07 -14.30
C LEU A 350 13.83 -1.35 -13.47
N ASN A 351 14.52 -1.43 -12.33
CA ASN A 351 14.70 -2.65 -11.53
C ASN A 351 15.13 -3.86 -12.38
N GLN A 352 15.95 -3.61 -13.40
CA GLN A 352 16.43 -4.61 -14.34
C GLN A 352 17.95 -4.48 -14.48
N MET A 353 18.67 -5.55 -14.14
CA MET A 353 20.11 -5.60 -14.35
C MET A 353 20.43 -5.49 -15.84
N THR A 354 21.35 -4.60 -16.19
CA THR A 354 21.69 -4.27 -17.58
C THR A 354 23.19 -4.11 -17.71
N ILE A 355 23.78 -4.68 -18.78
CA ILE A 355 25.19 -4.43 -19.10
C ILE A 355 25.33 -2.99 -19.61
N GLU A 356 26.10 -2.18 -18.90
CA GLU A 356 26.37 -0.77 -19.27
C GLU A 356 27.60 -0.63 -20.18
N LYS A 357 28.64 -1.42 -19.90
CA LYS A 357 29.93 -1.36 -20.61
C LYS A 357 30.53 -2.73 -20.79
N VAL A 358 31.28 -2.88 -21.87
CA VAL A 358 32.02 -4.09 -22.22
C VAL A 358 33.49 -3.76 -22.38
N TYR A 359 34.37 -4.68 -21.96
CA TYR A 359 35.80 -4.53 -22.16
C TYR A 359 36.30 -5.66 -23.07
N PHE A 360 36.71 -5.30 -24.28
CA PHE A 360 37.31 -6.23 -25.23
C PHE A 360 38.34 -5.51 -26.10
N ASP A 361 39.29 -6.26 -26.66
CA ASP A 361 40.40 -5.72 -27.48
C ASP A 361 41.17 -4.57 -26.80
N GLY A 362 41.32 -4.65 -25.47
CA GLY A 362 42.06 -3.68 -24.67
C GLY A 362 41.35 -2.33 -24.47
N LYS A 363 40.05 -2.24 -24.79
CA LYS A 363 39.28 -0.99 -24.68
C LYS A 363 37.97 -1.20 -23.92
N LEU A 364 37.66 -0.26 -23.04
CA LEU A 364 36.34 -0.15 -22.41
C LEU A 364 35.42 0.58 -23.38
N GLN A 365 34.31 -0.05 -23.73
CA GLN A 365 33.36 0.42 -24.72
C GLN A 365 31.95 0.43 -24.12
N ASP A 366 31.10 1.31 -24.64
CA ASP A 366 29.70 1.39 -24.25
C ASP A 366 28.91 0.19 -24.78
N ARG A 367 27.82 -0.21 -24.09
CA ARG A 367 26.96 -1.33 -24.52
C ARG A 367 26.40 -1.17 -25.94
N SER A 368 26.29 0.08 -26.41
CA SER A 368 25.78 0.42 -27.74
C SER A 368 26.71 0.09 -28.89
N VAL A 369 27.98 -0.25 -28.62
CA VAL A 369 28.92 -0.63 -29.69
C VAL A 369 28.53 -2.00 -30.25
N GLU A 370 28.50 -2.08 -31.57
CA GLU A 370 28.24 -3.33 -32.29
C GLU A 370 29.43 -4.28 -32.15
N ILE A 371 29.17 -5.46 -31.59
CA ILE A 371 30.18 -6.50 -31.38
C ILE A 371 29.95 -7.58 -32.45
N PRO A 372 30.96 -7.92 -33.26
CA PRO A 372 30.83 -9.01 -34.24
C PRO A 372 30.36 -10.31 -33.57
N ALA A 373 29.44 -11.03 -34.21
CA ALA A 373 28.88 -12.27 -33.65
C ALA A 373 29.94 -13.33 -33.37
N GLU A 374 31.06 -13.31 -34.10
CA GLU A 374 32.19 -14.21 -33.92
C GLU A 374 33.08 -13.85 -32.71
N ASN A 375 32.90 -12.67 -32.11
CA ASN A 375 33.71 -12.22 -30.99
C ASN A 375 33.58 -13.21 -29.80
N PRO A 376 34.69 -13.71 -29.24
CA PRO A 376 34.66 -14.63 -28.10
C PRO A 376 33.93 -14.09 -26.87
N LEU A 377 33.84 -12.77 -26.70
CA LEU A 377 33.12 -12.14 -25.61
C LEU A 377 31.65 -12.57 -25.57
N LEU A 378 30.93 -12.43 -26.70
CA LEU A 378 29.50 -12.78 -26.76
C LEU A 378 29.27 -14.27 -26.48
N ARG A 379 30.14 -15.12 -27.03
CA ARG A 379 30.12 -16.57 -26.74
C ARG A 379 30.33 -16.88 -25.27
N SER A 380 31.24 -16.16 -24.60
CA SER A 380 31.53 -16.38 -23.18
C SER A 380 30.36 -15.96 -22.28
N LEU A 381 29.65 -14.88 -22.63
CA LEU A 381 28.47 -14.40 -21.91
C LEU A 381 27.28 -15.37 -21.97
N VAL A 382 27.15 -16.12 -23.07
CA VAL A 382 26.02 -17.03 -23.32
C VAL A 382 26.31 -18.47 -22.91
N LEU A 383 27.49 -19.02 -23.26
CA LEU A 383 27.74 -20.46 -23.06
C LEU A 383 28.03 -20.82 -21.59
N ALA A 384 28.63 -19.89 -20.84
CA ALA A 384 28.93 -20.04 -19.41
C ALA A 384 27.83 -19.37 -18.56
N ASN A 385 26.57 -19.69 -18.85
CA ASN A 385 25.39 -19.04 -18.27
C ASN A 385 24.23 -20.05 -18.16
N ASP A 386 23.40 -19.96 -17.11
CA ASP A 386 22.30 -20.90 -16.86
C ASP A 386 20.92 -20.34 -17.21
N THR A 387 20.86 -19.16 -17.82
CA THR A 387 19.61 -18.53 -18.27
C THR A 387 18.89 -19.40 -19.30
N LYS A 388 17.59 -19.56 -19.12
CA LYS A 388 16.70 -20.27 -20.05
C LYS A 388 15.69 -19.33 -20.66
N LEU A 389 15.19 -19.69 -21.83
CA LEU A 389 14.03 -19.04 -22.45
C LEU A 389 12.77 -19.84 -22.14
N ASP A 390 11.68 -19.18 -21.75
CA ASP A 390 10.36 -19.80 -21.68
C ASP A 390 9.69 -19.91 -23.06
N ALA A 391 8.47 -20.44 -23.09
CA ALA A 391 7.71 -20.64 -24.33
C ALA A 391 7.31 -19.31 -24.99
N GLU A 392 7.22 -18.24 -24.21
CA GLU A 392 6.91 -16.88 -24.64
C GLU A 392 8.17 -16.06 -25.01
N GLY A 393 9.37 -16.63 -24.83
CA GLY A 393 10.65 -15.99 -25.15
C GLY A 393 11.22 -15.09 -24.06
N LYS A 394 10.72 -15.17 -22.82
CA LYS A 394 11.24 -14.45 -21.66
C LYS A 394 12.43 -15.19 -21.05
N LEU A 395 13.43 -14.44 -20.61
CA LEU A 395 14.61 -14.96 -19.93
C LEU A 395 14.28 -15.31 -18.47
N ILE A 396 14.63 -16.52 -18.06
CA ILE A 396 14.49 -17.06 -16.70
C ILE A 396 15.88 -17.42 -16.19
N GLY A 397 16.29 -16.82 -15.07
CA GLY A 397 17.59 -17.05 -14.46
C GLY A 397 17.96 -15.96 -13.45
N ASP A 398 19.23 -15.96 -13.02
CA ASP A 398 19.77 -14.88 -12.19
C ASP A 398 19.74 -13.53 -12.95
N PRO A 399 19.44 -12.40 -12.31
CA PRO A 399 19.39 -11.09 -12.97
C PRO A 399 20.68 -10.71 -13.71
N THR A 400 21.84 -11.10 -13.18
CA THR A 400 23.12 -10.83 -13.82
C THR A 400 23.31 -11.67 -15.07
N GLU A 401 22.98 -12.97 -14.97
CA GLU A 401 23.09 -13.91 -16.07
C GLU A 401 22.09 -13.60 -17.20
N THR A 402 20.85 -13.28 -16.84
CA THR A 402 19.82 -12.87 -17.80
C THR A 402 20.20 -11.58 -18.50
N ALA A 403 20.83 -10.61 -17.80
CA ALA A 403 21.37 -9.41 -18.43
C ALA A 403 22.46 -9.70 -19.46
N MET A 404 23.31 -10.71 -19.20
CA MET A 404 24.35 -11.14 -20.14
C MET A 404 23.77 -11.78 -21.40
N VAL A 405 22.77 -12.65 -21.25
CA VAL A 405 22.09 -13.27 -22.39
C VAL A 405 21.28 -12.24 -23.16
N GLN A 406 20.55 -11.35 -22.49
CA GLN A 406 19.82 -10.25 -23.13
C GLN A 406 20.76 -9.37 -23.94
N PHE A 407 21.92 -9.00 -23.40
CA PHE A 407 22.91 -8.21 -24.12
C PHE A 407 23.40 -8.92 -25.39
N ALA A 408 23.63 -10.24 -25.34
CA ALA A 408 24.01 -11.00 -26.52
C ALA A 408 22.89 -11.05 -27.58
N LEU A 409 21.62 -11.19 -27.15
CA LEU A 409 20.45 -11.13 -28.03
C LEU A 409 20.30 -9.75 -28.70
N ASP A 410 20.53 -8.67 -27.95
CA ASP A 410 20.51 -7.29 -28.47
C ASP A 410 21.61 -7.07 -29.53
N GLN A 411 22.71 -7.81 -29.44
CA GLN A 411 23.81 -7.85 -30.42
C GLN A 411 23.57 -8.85 -31.56
N HIS A 412 22.33 -9.37 -31.70
CA HIS A 412 21.92 -10.33 -32.73
C HIS A 412 22.70 -11.65 -32.71
N PHE A 413 23.20 -12.06 -31.54
CA PHE A 413 23.94 -13.31 -31.38
C PHE A 413 23.00 -14.53 -31.58
N PRO A 414 23.33 -15.49 -32.47
CA PRO A 414 22.46 -16.63 -32.75
C PRO A 414 22.58 -17.68 -31.63
N LEU A 415 21.73 -17.53 -30.60
CA LEU A 415 21.76 -18.33 -29.37
C LEU A 415 21.62 -19.84 -29.64
N GLN A 416 20.51 -20.27 -30.25
CA GLN A 416 20.19 -21.69 -30.48
C GLN A 416 21.23 -22.39 -31.38
N GLU A 417 21.76 -21.68 -32.37
CA GLU A 417 22.80 -22.24 -33.26
C GLU A 417 24.10 -22.47 -32.50
N ASN A 418 24.51 -21.53 -31.64
CA ASN A 418 25.73 -21.67 -30.85
C ASN A 418 25.61 -22.71 -29.74
N GLU A 419 24.46 -22.81 -29.06
CA GLU A 419 24.21 -23.86 -28.07
C GLU A 419 24.25 -25.27 -28.72
N SER A 420 23.69 -25.40 -29.93
CA SER A 420 23.74 -26.66 -30.69
C SER A 420 25.16 -26.99 -31.17
N LYS A 421 25.93 -25.96 -31.56
CA LYS A 421 27.31 -26.10 -32.05
C LYS A 421 28.31 -26.39 -30.92
N TYR A 422 28.07 -25.88 -29.72
CA TYR A 422 28.92 -26.04 -28.55
C TYR A 422 28.14 -26.69 -27.41
N PRO A 423 27.81 -28.00 -27.51
CA PRO A 423 27.04 -28.68 -26.48
C PRO A 423 27.83 -28.69 -25.16
N ARG A 424 27.15 -28.34 -24.08
CA ARG A 424 27.71 -28.37 -22.73
C ARG A 424 28.00 -29.83 -22.34
N VAL A 425 29.29 -30.16 -22.18
CA VAL A 425 29.75 -31.51 -21.82
C VAL A 425 29.85 -31.68 -20.30
N GLN A 426 30.24 -30.60 -19.61
CA GLN A 426 30.40 -30.55 -18.17
C GLN A 426 30.23 -29.10 -17.70
N GLU A 427 29.76 -28.92 -16.47
CA GLU A 427 29.66 -27.61 -15.83
C GLU A 427 30.27 -27.61 -14.44
N LEU A 428 30.74 -26.43 -14.04
CA LEU A 428 31.11 -26.12 -12.68
C LEU A 428 30.27 -24.91 -12.27
N PRO A 429 29.22 -25.10 -11.45
CA PRO A 429 28.33 -24.01 -11.09
C PRO A 429 29.06 -22.94 -10.29
N PHE A 430 28.57 -21.71 -10.38
CA PHE A 430 29.11 -20.56 -9.66
C PHE A 430 29.19 -20.84 -8.15
N ASP A 431 30.32 -20.48 -7.55
CA ASP A 431 30.58 -20.69 -6.13
C ASP A 431 31.41 -19.53 -5.59
N SER A 432 30.83 -18.83 -4.62
CA SER A 432 31.41 -17.65 -4.00
C SER A 432 32.76 -17.90 -3.33
N SER A 433 33.07 -19.15 -2.95
CA SER A 433 34.34 -19.53 -2.33
C SER A 433 35.48 -19.77 -3.34
N ARG A 434 35.14 -19.99 -4.62
CA ARG A 434 36.08 -20.34 -5.70
C ARG A 434 36.47 -19.17 -6.61
N LYS A 435 36.07 -17.94 -6.27
CA LYS A 435 36.24 -16.71 -7.08
C LYS A 435 37.55 -16.62 -7.85
#